data_AF-A0A2Z6NJK9-F1
#
_entry.id   AF-A0A2Z6NJK9-F1
#
_cell.length_a   1.000
_cell.length_b   1.000
_cell.length_c   1.000
_cell.angle_alpha   90.00
_cell.angle_beta   90.00
_cell.angle_gamma   90.00
#
_symmetry.space_group_name_H-M   'P 1'
#
loop_
_entity.id
_entity.type
_entity.pdbx_description
1 polymer ?
#
loop_
_entity_poly.entity_id
_entity_poly.type
_entity_poly.pdbx_seq_one_letter_code
_entity_poly.pdbx_strand_id
1 'polypeptide(L)'
;MTQVTTEDGYILSLQRIPAGRSGKKATKPPVLIHHGLFCDAVVWLLNSPEESLGFFLADSGFDVWLANGRGTRYSSTHTSLSPDDMVYIFDI
;
A
#
# COMPACT_ATOMS: atom_id res chain seq x y z
N MET A 1 -0.67 -2.84 -9.94
CA MET A 1 -1.37 -2.64 -8.65
C MET A 1 -1.80 -4.01 -8.19
N THR A 2 -1.35 -4.44 -7.01
CA THR A 2 -1.69 -5.77 -6.47
C THR A 2 -2.95 -5.61 -5.63
N GLN A 3 -3.90 -6.54 -5.73
CA GLN A 3 -5.10 -6.56 -4.91
C GLN A 3 -5.11 -7.80 -4.03
N VAL A 4 -5.56 -7.64 -2.79
CA VAL A 4 -5.72 -8.71 -1.81
C VAL A 4 -7.13 -8.64 -1.25
N THR A 5 -7.88 -9.73 -1.36
CA THR A 5 -9.19 -9.86 -0.72
C THR A 5 -8.99 -10.42 0.68
N THR A 6 -9.45 -9.69 1.69
CA THR A 6 -9.47 -10.16 3.09
C THR A 6 -10.54 -11.22 3.28
N GLU A 7 -10.45 -11.97 4.39
CA GLU A 7 -11.42 -13.03 4.71
C GLU A 7 -12.86 -12.50 4.81
N ASP A 8 -13.03 -11.29 5.35
CA ASP A 8 -14.32 -10.60 5.48
C ASP A 8 -14.80 -9.92 4.19
N GLY A 9 -13.98 -9.90 3.12
CA GLY A 9 -14.42 -9.48 1.78
C GLY A 9 -13.99 -8.08 1.34
N TYR A 10 -13.20 -7.35 2.15
CA TYR A 10 -12.58 -6.10 1.71
C TYR A 10 -11.48 -6.35 0.69
N ILE A 11 -11.42 -5.51 -0.35
CA ILE A 11 -10.42 -5.60 -1.41
C ILE A 11 -9.39 -4.49 -1.18
N LEU A 12 -8.22 -4.89 -0.68
CA LEU A 12 -7.12 -4.00 -0.37
C LEU A 12 -6.19 -3.85 -1.57
N SER A 13 -5.76 -2.62 -1.83
CA SER A 13 -4.76 -2.31 -2.86
C SER A 13 -3.37 -2.15 -2.25
N LEU A 14 -2.38 -2.75 -2.89
CA LEU A 14 -0.97 -2.60 -2.54
C LEU A 14 -0.20 -2.07 -3.75
N GLN A 15 0.63 -1.06 -3.51
CA GLN A 15 1.64 -0.60 -4.45
C GLN A 15 2.95 -1.35 -4.17
N ARG A 16 3.70 -1.65 -5.23
CA ARG A 16 4.97 -2.38 -5.14
C ARG A 16 6.06 -1.65 -5.92
N ILE A 17 7.23 -1.52 -5.30
CA ILE A 17 8.46 -1.02 -5.92
C ILE A 17 9.47 -2.17 -5.92
N PRO A 18 9.52 -2.98 -7.00
CA PRO A 18 10.31 -4.23 -7.04
C PRO A 18 11.81 -4.01 -7.32
N ALA A 19 12.19 -2.79 -7.68
CA ALA A 19 13.55 -2.39 -8.00
C ALA A 19 13.71 -0.89 -7.75
N GLY A 20 14.90 -0.48 -7.32
CA GLY A 20 15.29 0.92 -7.25
C GLY A 20 15.49 1.54 -8.65
N ARG A 21 15.80 2.84 -8.67
CA ARG A 21 15.97 3.64 -9.90
C ARG A 21 17.11 3.17 -10.79
N SER A 22 18.10 2.46 -10.23
CA SER A 22 19.17 1.81 -11.01
C SER A 22 18.67 0.69 -11.93
N GLY A 23 17.41 0.25 -11.79
CA GLY A 23 16.83 -0.86 -12.55
C GLY A 23 17.31 -2.23 -12.09
N LYS A 24 18.20 -2.31 -11.10
CA LYS A 24 18.63 -3.58 -10.51
C LYS A 24 17.49 -4.17 -9.68
N LYS A 25 17.18 -5.44 -9.94
CA LYS A 25 16.20 -6.20 -9.16
C LYS A 25 16.60 -6.21 -7.68
N ALA A 26 15.61 -6.08 -6.81
CA ALA A 26 15.82 -6.21 -5.36
C ALA A 26 16.48 -7.57 -5.02
N THR A 27 17.47 -7.52 -4.13
CA THR A 27 18.21 -8.70 -3.63
C THR A 27 18.06 -8.89 -2.12
N LYS A 28 17.52 -7.88 -1.42
CA LYS A 28 17.24 -7.93 0.02
C LYS A 28 15.83 -8.46 0.29
N PRO A 29 15.52 -8.87 1.54
CA PRO A 29 14.18 -9.29 1.92
C PRO A 29 13.12 -8.23 1.58
N PRO A 30 11.87 -8.62 1.30
CA PRO A 30 10.81 -7.66 1.06
C PRO A 30 10.48 -6.87 2.34
N VAL A 31 10.07 -5.61 2.16
CA VAL A 31 9.61 -4.73 3.25
C VAL A 31 8.18 -4.33 2.98
N LEU A 32 7.30 -4.55 3.95
CA LEU A 32 5.93 -4.06 3.94
C LEU A 32 5.85 -2.81 4.81
N ILE A 33 5.34 -1.71 4.24
CA ILE A 33 5.16 -0.43 4.96
C ILE A 33 3.67 -0.12 5.01
N HIS A 34 3.18 0.15 6.21
CA HIS A 34 1.79 0.53 6.46
C HIS A 34 1.72 2.02 6.82
N HIS A 35 0.72 2.73 6.32
CA HIS A 35 0.49 4.13 6.68
C HIS A 35 -0.09 4.27 8.10
N GLY A 36 -0.06 5.49 8.64
CA GLY A 36 -0.70 5.86 9.91
C GLY A 36 -2.18 6.22 9.76
N LEU A 37 -2.77 6.75 10.83
CA LEU A 37 -4.17 7.17 10.88
C LEU A 37 -4.45 8.32 9.89
N PHE A 38 -5.62 8.30 9.24
CA PHE A 38 -6.09 9.32 8.28
C PHE A 38 -5.17 9.54 7.07
N CYS A 39 -4.42 8.52 6.67
CA CYS A 39 -3.51 8.54 5.52
C CYS A 39 -3.76 7.33 4.62
N ASP A 40 -3.08 7.28 3.47
CA ASP A 40 -2.97 6.10 2.63
C ASP A 40 -1.48 5.81 2.30
N ALA A 41 -1.20 4.77 1.53
CA ALA A 41 0.16 4.35 1.19
C ALA A 41 1.02 5.43 0.51
N VAL A 42 0.40 6.47 -0.10
CA VAL A 42 1.11 7.52 -0.83
C VAL A 42 2.07 8.30 0.05
N VAL A 43 1.83 8.36 1.37
CA VAL A 43 2.65 9.12 2.33
C VAL A 43 4.13 8.74 2.28
N TRP A 44 4.44 7.50 1.87
CA TRP A 44 5.81 7.01 1.75
C TRP A 44 6.53 7.46 0.46
N LEU A 45 5.84 8.23 -0.39
CA LEU A 45 6.27 8.65 -1.72
C LEU A 45 6.08 10.16 -1.97
N LEU A 46 5.63 10.94 -0.97
CA LEU A 46 5.23 12.35 -1.17
C LEU A 46 6.41 13.31 -1.35
N ASN A 47 7.59 12.97 -0.84
CA ASN A 47 8.79 13.82 -0.94
C ASN A 47 9.62 13.48 -2.19
N SER A 48 10.76 14.16 -2.34
CA SER A 48 11.77 13.78 -3.34
C SER A 48 12.18 12.30 -3.19
N PRO A 49 12.67 11.64 -4.25
CA PRO A 49 13.13 10.25 -4.17
C PRO A 49 14.19 9.99 -3.10
N GLU A 50 15.00 11.00 -2.77
CA GLU A 50 16.06 10.93 -1.75
C GLU A 50 15.51 10.99 -0.32
N GLU A 51 14.34 11.59 -0.12
CA GLU A 51 13.73 11.86 1.20
C GLU A 51 12.52 10.96 1.50
N SER A 52 11.98 10.30 0.49
CA SER A 52 10.85 9.38 0.59
C SER A 52 11.33 7.98 0.95
N LEU A 53 10.85 7.45 2.09
CA LEU A 53 11.25 6.14 2.61
C LEU A 53 11.05 5.00 1.59
N GLY A 54 9.96 5.02 0.82
CA GLY A 54 9.69 4.00 -0.18
C GLY A 54 10.76 3.94 -1.28
N PHE A 55 11.19 5.11 -1.77
CA PHE A 55 12.24 5.22 -2.77
C PHE A 55 13.62 4.90 -2.21
N PHE A 56 13.93 5.40 -1.00
CA PHE A 56 15.19 5.11 -0.32
C PHE A 56 15.42 3.60 -0.11
N LEU A 57 14.39 2.87 0.34
CA LEU A 57 14.47 1.42 0.53
C LEU A 57 14.62 0.66 -0.80
N ALA A 58 13.86 1.06 -1.84
CA ALA A 58 13.99 0.46 -3.16
C ALA A 58 15.40 0.65 -3.74
N ASP A 59 15.96 1.87 -3.65
CA ASP A 59 17.33 2.16 -4.08
C ASP A 59 18.38 1.41 -3.25
N SER A 60 18.06 1.14 -1.98
CA SER A 60 18.88 0.30 -1.10
C SER A 60 18.78 -1.21 -1.39
N GLY A 61 17.99 -1.62 -2.39
CA GLY A 61 17.90 -3.00 -2.88
C GLY A 61 16.81 -3.86 -2.24
N PHE A 62 15.85 -3.26 -1.54
CA PHE A 62 14.68 -3.95 -0.97
C PHE A 62 13.53 -4.02 -2.00
N ASP A 63 12.73 -5.09 -1.91
CA ASP A 63 11.44 -5.18 -2.61
C ASP A 63 10.37 -4.55 -1.72
N VAL A 64 9.91 -3.35 -2.08
CA VAL A 64 9.08 -2.54 -1.20
C VAL A 64 7.61 -2.71 -1.55
N TRP A 65 6.81 -3.01 -0.55
CA TRP A 65 5.36 -3.12 -0.62
C TRP A 65 4.74 -2.04 0.26
N LEU A 66 3.82 -1.27 -0.30
CA LEU A 66 3.10 -0.22 0.40
C LEU A 66 1.64 -0.66 0.53
N ALA A 67 1.21 -0.89 1.77
CA ALA A 67 -0.12 -1.37 2.07
C ALA A 67 -1.09 -0.21 2.30
N ASN A 68 -2.29 -0.33 1.72
CA ASN A 68 -3.43 0.51 2.05
C ASN A 68 -4.41 -0.25 2.94
N GLY A 69 -4.76 0.35 4.08
CA GLY A 69 -5.85 -0.13 4.93
C GLY A 69 -7.21 0.02 4.26
N ARG A 70 -8.21 -0.72 4.75
CA ARG A 70 -9.62 -0.60 4.34
C ARG A 70 -10.11 0.85 4.47
N GLY A 71 -11.01 1.26 3.58
CA GLY A 71 -11.60 2.61 3.58
C GLY A 71 -10.70 3.72 3.04
N THR A 72 -9.41 3.46 2.79
CA THR A 72 -8.56 4.40 2.06
C THR A 72 -8.98 4.54 0.60
N ARG A 73 -8.51 5.60 -0.07
CA ARG A 73 -8.82 5.91 -1.48
C ARG A 73 -8.66 4.72 -2.43
N TYR A 74 -7.69 3.84 -2.17
CA TYR A 74 -7.36 2.71 -3.05
C TYR A 74 -7.88 1.37 -2.54
N SER A 75 -8.50 1.32 -1.36
CA SER A 75 -9.02 0.10 -0.71
C SER A 75 -10.44 0.32 -0.18
N SER A 76 -11.29 0.95 -0.98
CA SER A 76 -12.68 1.27 -0.62
C SER A 76 -13.71 0.33 -1.24
N THR A 77 -13.30 -0.89 -1.62
CA THR A 77 -14.14 -1.85 -2.34
C THR A 77 -14.34 -3.10 -1.49
N HIS A 78 -15.52 -3.70 -1.59
CA HIS A 78 -15.87 -4.96 -0.97
C HIS A 78 -16.47 -5.92 -2.01
N THR A 79 -16.42 -7.23 -1.74
CA THR A 79 -17.02 -8.25 -2.61
C THR A 79 -18.56 -8.21 -2.66
N SER A 80 -19.22 -7.50 -1.74
CA SER A 80 -20.68 -7.56 -1.54
C SER A 80 -21.27 -6.28 -0.96
N LEU A 81 -20.54 -5.57 -0.10
CA LEU A 81 -21.01 -4.34 0.53
C LEU A 81 -20.71 -3.11 -0.35
N SER A 82 -21.62 -2.14 -0.30
CA SER A 82 -21.42 -0.78 -0.82
C SER A 82 -20.75 0.10 0.23
N PRO A 83 -19.95 1.11 -0.16
CA PRO A 83 -19.44 2.13 0.77
C PRO A 83 -20.52 2.89 1.57
N ASP A 84 -21.76 2.89 1.09
CA ASP A 84 -22.91 3.52 1.76
C ASP A 84 -23.60 2.59 2.78
N ASP A 85 -23.24 1.30 2.83
CA ASP A 85 -23.78 0.37 3.80
C ASP A 85 -23.26 0.70 5.21
N MET A 86 -24.16 0.77 6.20
CA MET A 86 -23.76 1.08 7.58
C MET A 86 -22.70 0.11 8.12
N VAL A 87 -22.84 -1.19 7.81
CA VAL A 87 -21.87 -2.21 8.23
C VAL A 87 -20.48 -1.90 7.67
N TYR A 88 -20.41 -1.50 6.39
CA TYR A 88 -19.15 -1.12 5.78
C TYR A 88 -18.52 0.07 6.51
N ILE A 89 -19.30 1.09 6.86
CA ILE A 89 -18.81 2.31 7.53
C ILE A 89 -18.25 2.04 8.93
N PHE A 90 -18.90 1.16 9.71
CA PHE A 90 -18.47 0.86 11.09
C PHE A 90 -17.23 -0.04 11.17
N ASP A 91 -16.88 -0.72 10.07
CA ASP A 91 -15.80 -1.69 10.01
C ASP A 91 -14.49 -1.10 9.41
N ILE A 92 -14.43 0.21 9.13
CA ILE A 92 -13.24 0.94 8.63
C ILE A 92 -12.35 1.43 9.78
#